data_AF-N6YAA0-F1
#
_entry.id   AF-N6YAA0-F1
#
_cell.length_a   1.000
_cell.length_b   1.000
_cell.length_c   1.000
_cell.angle_alpha   90.00
_cell.angle_beta   90.00
_cell.angle_gamma   90.00
#
_symmetry.space_group_name_H-M   'P 1'
#
loop_
_entity.id
_entity.type
_entity.pdbx_description
1 polymer ?
#
loop_
_entity_poly.entity_id
_entity_poly.type
_entity_poly.pdbx_seq_one_letter_code
_entity_poly.pdbx_strand_id
1 'polypeptide(L)' 'MARTGSPWRDLPPEFGNWHSTYVRFARWRDAGVWNRVALALACERDLGRVFIDSTIVRAHQHASGAQKK' A
#
# COMPACT_ATOMS: atom_id res chain seq x y z
N MET A 1 -5.14 22.35 -7.82
CA MET A 1 -4.02 21.78 -7.04
C MET A 1 -4.43 20.40 -6.54
N ALA A 2 -3.89 19.35 -7.15
CA ALA A 2 -4.22 17.96 -6.81
C ALA A 2 -3.62 17.62 -5.45
N ARG A 3 -4.47 17.40 -4.44
CA ARG A 3 -4.07 16.83 -3.15
C ARG A 3 -3.91 15.32 -3.33
N THR A 4 -2.83 14.85 -3.95
CA THR A 4 -2.53 13.42 -4.10
C THR A 4 -2.04 12.84 -2.78
N GLY A 5 -2.94 12.80 -1.80
CA GLY A 5 -2.77 12.13 -0.52
C GLY A 5 -3.50 10.80 -0.49
N SER A 6 -3.42 10.03 -1.60
CA SER A 6 -4.15 8.78 -1.93
C SER A 6 -4.78 8.09 -0.72
N PRO A 7 -5.94 8.58 -0.24
CA PRO A 7 -6.51 8.07 0.99
C PRO A 7 -7.23 6.77 0.68
N TRP A 8 -7.26 5.85 1.64
CA TRP A 8 -7.97 4.57 1.46
C TRP A 8 -9.44 4.76 1.05
N ARG A 9 -10.07 5.86 1.47
CA ARG A 9 -11.46 6.19 1.10
C ARG A 9 -11.69 6.39 -0.38
N ASP A 10 -10.65 6.75 -1.13
CA ASP A 10 -10.71 6.96 -2.57
C ASP A 10 -10.32 5.69 -3.35
N LEU A 11 -10.28 4.52 -2.68
CA LEU A 11 -10.00 3.25 -3.35
C LEU A 11 -11.02 3.01 -4.47
N PRO A 12 -10.57 2.77 -5.71
CA PRO A 12 -11.48 2.49 -6.81
C PRO A 12 -12.37 1.26 -6.53
N PRO A 13 -13.68 1.31 -6.83
CA PRO A 13 -14.64 0.26 -6.48
C PRO A 13 -14.29 -1.13 -7.02
N GLU A 14 -13.55 -1.22 -8.13
CA GLU A 14 -13.07 -2.49 -8.72
C GLU A 14 -12.13 -3.26 -7.78
N PHE A 15 -11.51 -2.59 -6.80
CA PHE A 15 -10.69 -3.22 -5.75
C PHE A 15 -11.51 -3.59 -4.50
N GLY A 16 -12.83 -3.40 -4.55
CA GLY A 16 -13.75 -3.74 -3.48
C GLY A 16 -13.89 -2.67 -2.41
N ASN A 17 -14.48 -3.05 -1.27
CA ASN A 17 -14.78 -2.10 -0.21
C ASN A 17 -13.51 -1.64 0.51
N TRP A 18 -13.25 -0.33 0.49
CA TRP A 18 -12.03 0.27 1.04
C TRP A 18 -11.72 -0.14 2.48
N HIS A 19 -12.73 -0.27 3.34
CA HIS A 19 -12.53 -0.60 4.75
C HIS A 19 -12.05 -2.05 4.91
N SER A 20 -12.66 -2.99 4.19
CA SER A 20 -12.22 -4.39 4.18
C SER A 20 -10.78 -4.55 3.67
N THR A 21 -10.44 -3.83 2.59
CA THR A 21 -9.10 -3.82 2.00
C THR A 21 -8.07 -3.25 2.97
N TYR A 22 -8.38 -2.11 3.60
CA TYR A 22 -7.52 -1.52 4.62
C TYR A 22 -7.33 -2.43 5.85
N VAL A 23 -8.40 -3.06 6.34
CA VAL A 23 -8.31 -3.98 7.49
C VAL A 23 -7.40 -5.17 7.16
N ARG A 24 -7.52 -5.75 5.96
CA ARG A 24 -6.62 -6.82 5.51
C ARG A 24 -5.18 -6.32 5.41
N PHE A 25 -4.97 -5.18 4.78
CA PHE A 25 -3.65 -4.55 4.67
C PHE A 25 -3.00 -4.37 6.05
N ALA A 26 -3.73 -3.83 7.03
CA ALA A 26 -3.24 -3.60 8.39
C ALA A 26 -2.90 -4.91 9.10
N ARG A 27 -3.76 -5.94 9.01
CA ARG A 27 -3.49 -7.26 9.59
C ARG A 27 -2.21 -7.89 9.01
N TRP A 28 -2.01 -7.74 7.70
CA TRP A 28 -0.84 -8.26 7.00
C TRP A 28 0.44 -7.50 7.36
N ARG A 29 0.33 -6.18 7.54
CA ARG A 29 1.41 -5.36 8.07
C ARG A 29 1.83 -5.86 9.46
N ASP A 30 0.87 -6.00 10.37
CA ASP A 30 1.14 -6.41 11.76
C ASP A 30 1.68 -7.85 11.83
N ALA A 31 1.23 -8.73 10.93
CA ALA A 31 1.74 -10.10 10.81
C ALA A 31 3.05 -10.22 10.01
N GLY A 32 3.63 -9.11 9.51
CA GLY A 32 4.88 -9.11 8.73
C GLY A 32 4.78 -9.76 7.35
N VAL A 33 3.56 -9.97 6.82
CA VAL A 33 3.31 -10.63 5.54
C VAL A 33 3.92 -9.83 4.39
N TRP A 34 3.82 -8.50 4.42
CA TRP A 34 4.39 -7.64 3.37
C TRP A 34 5.90 -7.81 3.22
N ASN A 35 6.63 -8.03 4.31
CA ASN A 35 8.06 -8.29 4.26
C ASN A 35 8.36 -9.63 3.58
N ARG A 36 7.57 -10.67 3.88
CA ARG A 36 7.71 -11.99 3.25
C ARG A 36 7.41 -11.93 1.75
N VAL A 37 6.36 -11.20 1.38
CA VAL A 37 6.01 -10.97 -0.03
C VAL A 37 7.13 -10.22 -0.75
N ALA A 38 7.68 -9.16 -0.14
CA ALA A 38 8.79 -8.41 -0.73
C ALA A 38 10.03 -9.29 -0.94
N LEU A 39 10.39 -10.11 0.05
CA LEU A 39 11.53 -11.04 -0.05
C LEU A 39 11.30 -12.13 -1.12
N ALA A 40 10.10 -12.72 -1.17
CA ALA A 40 9.76 -13.72 -2.18
C ALA A 40 9.85 -13.15 -3.59
N LEU A 41 9.28 -11.96 -3.81
CA LEU A 41 9.31 -11.30 -5.12
C LEU A 41 10.72 -10.84 -5.52
N ALA A 42 11.56 -10.45 -4.54
CA ALA A 42 12.95 -10.07 -4.78
C ALA A 42 13.85 -11.27 -5.17
N CYS A 43 13.45 -12.49 -4.81
CA CYS A 43 14.16 -13.70 -5.19
C CYS A 43 13.82 -14.13 -6.63
N GLU A 44 12.60 -13.83 -7.11
CA GLU A 44 12.11 -14.27 -8.43
C GLU A 44 12.41 -13.29 -9.57
N ARG A 45 12.68 -12.01 -9.27
CA ARG A 45 12.99 -10.98 -10.27
C ARG A 45 14.16 -10.15 -9.77
N ASP A 46 14.98 -9.66 -10.69
CA ASP A 46 15.91 -8.54 -10.44
C ASP A 46 15.08 -7.27 -10.17
N LEU A 47 14.41 -7.25 -9.01
CA LEU A 47 13.61 -6.14 -8.56
C LEU A 47 14.46 -4.90 -8.30
N GLY A 48 15.79 -5.06 -8.16
CA GLY A 48 16.73 -3.93 -8.16
C GLY A 48 16.50 -3.03 -9.37
N ARG A 49 16.37 -3.61 -10.57
CA ARG A 49 16.09 -2.86 -11.80
C ARG A 49 14.65 -2.34 -11.91
N VAL A 50 13.66 -3.11 -11.42
CA VAL A 50 12.24 -2.71 -11.45
C VAL A 50 11.97 -1.55 -10.49
N PHE A 51 12.61 -1.54 -9.32
CA PHE A 51 12.49 -0.42 -8.38
C PHE A 51 13.18 0.85 -8.89
N ILE A 52 14.30 0.72 -9.62
CA ILE A 52 15.00 1.85 -10.24
C ILE A 52 14.08 2.60 -11.23
N ASP A 53 13.33 1.87 -12.05
CA ASP A 53 12.39 2.47 -13.03
C ASP A 53 10.97 2.68 -12.46
N SER A 54 10.72 2.34 -11.19
CA SER A 54 9.41 2.51 -10.55
C SER A 54 9.19 3.94 -10.07
N THR A 55 8.00 4.49 -10.33
CA THR A 55 7.58 5.74 -9.72
C THR A 55 6.98 5.46 -8.33
N ILE A 56 7.70 5.85 -7.28
CA ILE A 56 7.19 5.78 -5.91
C ILE A 56 6.32 7.01 -5.64
N VAL A 57 5.01 6.81 -5.51
CA VAL A 57 4.10 7.87 -5.05
C VAL A 57 4.05 7.85 -3.53
N ARG A 58 4.62 8.86 -2.89
CA ARG A 58 4.51 9.04 -1.43
C ARG A 58 3.12 9.53 -1.08
N ALA A 59 2.45 8.82 -0.18
CA ALA A 59 1.22 9.29 0.41
C ALA A 59 1.50 10.41 1.42
N HIS A 60 0.71 11.48 1.38
CA HIS A 60 0.78 12.55 2.39
C HIS A 60 0.43 11.99 3.78
N GLN A 61 0.94 12.59 4.87
CA GLN A 61 0.67 12.12 6.24
C GLN A 61 -0.84 12.04 6.61
N HIS A 62 -1.69 12.77 5.87
CA HIS A 62 -3.15 12.76 6.02
C HIS A 62 -3.85 11.64 5.22
N ALA A 63 -3.11 10.82 4.48
CA ALA A 63 -3.63 9.66 3.75
C ALA A 63 -3.97 8.48 4.68
N SER A 64 -3.24 8.40 5.81
CA SER A 64 -3.57 7.52 6.92
C SER A 64 -4.90 7.98 7.49
N GLY A 65 -5.97 7.21 7.25
CA GLY A 65 -7.32 7.55 7.70
C GLY A 65 -7.42 7.84 9.20
N ALA A 66 -8.60 8.27 9.65
CA ALA A 66 -8.82 8.66 11.04
C ALA A 66 -8.35 7.62 12.08
N GLN A 67 -7.80 8.10 13.19
CA GLN A 67 -7.34 7.26 14.30
C GLN A 67 -8.49 6.40 14.84
N LYS A 68 -8.21 5.12 15.13
CA LYS A 68 -9.16 4.26 15.84
C LYS A 68 -9.27 4.76 17.29
N LYS A 69 -10.50 4.91 17.79
CA LYS A 69 -10.77 5.11 19.23
C LYS A 69 -10.44 3.85 20.01
#